data_AF-A0A940SUZ4-F1
#
_entry.id   AF-A0A940SUZ4-F1
#
_cell.length_a   1.000
_cell.length_b   1.000
_cell.length_c   1.000
_cell.angle_alpha   90.00
_cell.angle_beta   90.00
_cell.angle_gamma   90.00
#
_symmetry.space_group_name_H-M   'P 1'
#
loop_
_entity.id
_entity.type
_entity.pdbx_description
1 polymer ?
#
loop_
_entity_poly.entity_id
_entity_poly.type
_entity_poly.pdbx_seq_one_letter_code
_entity_poly.pdbx_strand_id
1 'polypeptide(L)'
;MKRKKVITIWWPFLGFTIVSLVGSLMYKFPNVIWNNPLTLLHLKDKTYNYQLNRFLGKRLFFLACVSIVMLVVSLISPFVVSSVSLMMGYLSYLVVISLIFEFKWRKMVISR
;
A
#
# COMPACT_ATOMS: atom_id res chain seq x y z
N MET A 1 29.85 -25.36 15.11
CA MET A 1 28.99 -24.19 14.77
C MET A 1 28.05 -24.55 13.64
N LYS A 2 26.74 -24.72 13.91
CA LYS A 2 25.74 -24.89 12.84
C LYS A 2 25.54 -23.53 12.16
N ARG A 3 25.96 -23.36 10.90
CA ARG A 3 25.62 -22.19 10.10
C ARG A 3 24.09 -22.19 9.96
N LYS A 4 23.39 -21.31 10.70
CA LYS A 4 21.97 -21.03 10.43
C LYS A 4 21.91 -20.61 8.96
N LYS A 5 21.28 -21.42 8.11
CA LYS A 5 20.95 -21.03 6.73
C LYS A 5 20.12 -19.76 6.86
N VAL A 6 20.73 -18.62 6.57
CA VAL A 6 20.01 -17.37 6.39
C VAL A 6 19.22 -17.56 5.10
N ILE A 7 17.96 -17.96 5.24
CA ILE A 7 17.03 -18.05 4.13
C ILE A 7 16.60 -16.61 3.87
N THR A 8 17.20 -16.01 2.84
CA THR A 8 16.81 -14.67 2.41
C THR A 8 15.39 -14.73 1.86
N ILE A 9 14.48 -13.94 2.43
CA ILE A 9 13.04 -14.02 2.17
C ILE A 9 12.64 -12.93 1.16
N TRP A 10 12.69 -13.27 -0.11
CA TRP A 10 12.46 -12.36 -1.26
C TRP A 10 11.01 -12.24 -1.67
N TRP A 11 10.29 -13.35 -1.52
CA TRP A 11 8.92 -13.54 -1.96
C TRP A 11 7.94 -12.49 -1.43
N PRO A 12 8.03 -12.01 -0.17
CA PRO A 12 7.17 -10.95 0.35
C PRO A 12 7.38 -9.63 -0.39
N PHE A 13 8.63 -9.25 -0.68
CA PHE A 13 8.93 -8.01 -1.39
C PHE A 13 8.45 -8.04 -2.84
N LEU A 14 8.60 -9.18 -3.51
CA LEU A 14 8.04 -9.40 -4.85
C LEU A 14 6.51 -9.28 -4.82
N GLY A 15 5.85 -9.95 -3.87
CA GLY A 15 4.40 -9.90 -3.70
C GLY A 15 3.88 -8.49 -3.45
N PHE A 16 4.51 -7.74 -2.53
CA PHE A 16 4.15 -6.34 -2.28
C PHE A 16 4.38 -5.45 -3.48
N THR A 17 5.43 -5.68 -4.25
CA THR A 17 5.69 -4.94 -5.50
C THR A 17 4.56 -5.14 -6.49
N ILE A 18 4.16 -6.38 -6.76
CA ILE A 18 3.07 -6.70 -7.71
C ILE A 18 1.76 -6.09 -7.23
N VAL A 19 1.36 -6.35 -5.97
CA VAL A 19 0.09 -5.85 -5.41
C VAL A 19 0.05 -4.32 -5.43
N SER A 20 1.15 -3.66 -5.08
CA SER A 20 1.21 -2.19 -5.02
C SER A 20 1.25 -1.57 -6.42
N LEU A 21 1.90 -2.19 -7.39
CA LEU A 21 1.87 -1.75 -8.79
C LEU A 21 0.47 -1.91 -9.40
N VAL A 22 -0.18 -3.06 -9.22
CA VAL A 22 -1.54 -3.29 -9.69
C VAL A 22 -2.51 -2.33 -9.02
N GLY A 23 -2.42 -2.17 -7.69
CA GLY A 23 -3.21 -1.19 -6.95
C GLY A 23 -2.94 0.26 -7.36
N SER A 24 -1.73 0.58 -7.82
CA SER A 24 -1.43 1.92 -8.34
C SER A 24 -2.22 2.26 -9.61
N LEU A 25 -2.75 1.28 -10.34
CA LEU A 25 -3.61 1.52 -11.52
C LEU A 25 -4.89 2.27 -11.14
N MET A 26 -5.32 2.23 -9.87
CA MET A 26 -6.39 3.07 -9.33
C MET A 26 -6.12 4.57 -9.53
N TYR A 27 -4.84 4.98 -9.61
CA TYR A 27 -4.46 6.35 -9.92
C TYR A 27 -4.77 6.72 -11.37
N LYS A 28 -4.54 5.79 -12.31
CA LYS A 28 -4.73 6.00 -13.75
C LYS A 28 -6.20 5.86 -14.15
N PHE A 29 -6.94 4.99 -13.45
CA PHE A 29 -8.36 4.75 -13.65
C PHE A 29 -9.18 5.03 -12.37
N PRO A 30 -9.24 6.30 -11.91
CA PRO A 30 -9.93 6.66 -10.67
C PRO A 30 -11.46 6.54 -10.76
N ASN A 31 -12.00 6.50 -11.98
CA ASN A 31 -13.43 6.36 -12.26
C ASN A 31 -13.94 4.91 -12.16
N VAL A 32 -13.03 3.92 -12.13
CA VAL A 32 -13.40 2.54 -11.84
C VAL A 32 -13.64 2.46 -10.34
N ILE A 33 -14.86 2.16 -9.94
CA ILE A 33 -15.20 1.99 -8.52
C ILE A 33 -14.58 0.66 -8.08
N TRP A 34 -13.37 0.75 -7.54
CA TRP A 34 -12.78 -0.33 -6.78
C TRP A 34 -13.54 -0.38 -5.45
N ASN A 35 -14.38 -1.41 -5.28
CA ASN A 35 -15.14 -1.62 -4.04
C ASN A 35 -14.15 -1.84 -2.89
N ASN A 36 -13.76 -0.74 -2.24
CA ASN A 36 -12.87 -0.78 -1.11
C ASN A 36 -13.75 -1.01 0.12
N PRO A 37 -13.54 -2.08 0.92
CA PRO A 37 -14.34 -2.32 2.12
C PRO A 37 -14.27 -1.14 3.13
N LEU A 38 -13.29 -0.24 2.97
CA LEU A 38 -13.13 0.97 3.76
C LEU A 38 -14.01 2.15 3.29
N THR A 39 -14.66 2.08 2.13
CA THR A 39 -15.59 3.11 1.63
C THR A 39 -17.04 2.90 2.05
N LEU A 40 -17.34 1.90 2.90
CA LEU A 40 -18.71 1.54 3.30
C LEU A 40 -19.58 2.74 3.72
N LEU A 41 -18.98 3.76 4.35
CA LEU A 41 -19.67 4.96 4.82
C LEU A 41 -19.98 5.99 3.70
N HIS A 42 -19.29 5.92 2.56
CA HIS A 42 -19.35 6.90 1.47
C HIS A 42 -19.54 6.25 0.08
N LEU A 43 -20.02 4.99 0.01
CA LEU A 43 -20.19 4.24 -1.25
C LEU A 43 -20.98 4.99 -2.33
N LYS A 44 -21.93 5.85 -1.93
CA LYS A 44 -22.77 6.63 -2.85
C LYS A 44 -22.11 7.93 -3.35
N ASP A 45 -21.04 8.41 -2.72
CA ASP A 45 -20.36 9.65 -3.11
C ASP A 45 -19.25 9.37 -4.14
N LYS A 46 -19.57 9.66 -5.41
CA LYS A 46 -18.64 9.51 -6.54
C LYS A 46 -17.41 10.42 -6.39
N THR A 47 -17.55 11.59 -5.77
CA THR A 47 -16.44 12.55 -5.59
C THR A 47 -15.48 12.06 -4.53
N TYR A 48 -15.99 11.52 -3.43
CA TYR A 48 -15.20 10.87 -2.39
C TYR A 48 -14.39 9.71 -2.97
N ASN A 49 -15.06 8.78 -3.67
CA ASN A 49 -14.42 7.60 -4.25
C ASN A 49 -13.34 7.97 -5.27
N TYR A 50 -13.59 8.99 -6.10
CA TYR A 50 -12.60 9.50 -7.05
C TYR A 50 -11.33 10.03 -6.34
N GLN A 51 -11.51 10.88 -5.32
CA GLN A 51 -10.40 11.45 -4.56
C GLN A 51 -9.63 10.38 -3.77
N LEU A 52 -10.35 9.40 -3.21
CA LEU A 52 -9.76 8.27 -2.51
C LEU A 52 -8.91 7.42 -3.45
N ASN A 53 -9.46 7.01 -4.60
CA ASN A 53 -8.72 6.20 -5.59
C ASN A 53 -7.47 6.92 -6.08
N ARG A 54 -7.55 8.23 -6.32
CA ARG A 54 -6.41 9.05 -6.71
C ARG A 54 -5.37 9.16 -5.60
N PHE A 55 -5.79 9.28 -4.34
CA PHE A 55 -4.90 9.34 -3.19
C PHE A 55 -4.22 8.00 -2.91
N LEU A 56 -5.00 6.92 -2.80
CA LEU A 56 -4.51 5.56 -2.60
C LEU A 56 -3.58 5.13 -3.73
N GLY A 57 -3.96 5.36 -4.99
CA GLY A 57 -3.14 4.97 -6.13
C GLY A 57 -1.74 5.62 -6.13
N LYS A 58 -1.63 6.91 -5.78
CA LYS A 58 -0.32 7.58 -5.61
C LYS A 58 0.53 6.94 -4.52
N ARG A 59 -0.11 6.52 -3.43
CA ARG A 59 0.57 5.96 -2.27
C ARG A 59 0.99 4.52 -2.49
N LEU A 60 0.16 3.73 -3.16
CA LEU A 60 0.50 2.38 -3.61
C LEU A 60 1.64 2.42 -4.64
N PHE A 61 1.67 3.42 -5.53
CA PHE A 61 2.82 3.62 -6.41
C PHE A 61 4.11 3.88 -5.62
N PHE A 62 4.08 4.78 -4.63
CA PHE A 62 5.23 5.04 -3.77
C PHE A 62 5.66 3.76 -3.02
N LEU A 63 4.71 3.00 -2.50
CA LEU A 63 4.97 1.74 -1.81
C LEU A 63 5.57 0.68 -2.74
N ALA A 64 5.17 0.64 -4.02
CA ALA A 64 5.79 -0.20 -5.03
C ALA A 64 7.26 0.17 -5.24
N CYS A 65 7.58 1.46 -5.38
CA CYS A 65 8.96 1.92 -5.51
C CYS A 65 9.81 1.52 -4.29
N VAL A 66 9.29 1.72 -3.07
CA VAL A 66 9.98 1.29 -1.83
C VAL A 66 10.18 -0.22 -1.81
N SER A 67 9.17 -1.00 -2.22
CA SER A 67 9.24 -2.46 -2.27
C SER A 67 10.28 -2.96 -3.28
N ILE A 68 10.42 -2.28 -4.43
CA ILE A 68 11.45 -2.56 -5.44
C ILE A 68 12.84 -2.29 -4.87
N VAL A 69 13.04 -1.14 -4.21
CA VAL A 69 14.32 -0.80 -3.58
C VAL A 69 14.68 -1.84 -2.53
N MET A 70 13.73 -2.23 -1.67
CA MET A 70 13.96 -3.26 -0.66
C MET A 70 14.25 -4.62 -1.28
N LEU A 71 13.57 -4.99 -2.37
CA LEU A 71 13.85 -6.20 -3.13
C LEU A 71 15.31 -6.20 -3.64
N VAL A 72 15.77 -5.10 -4.25
CA VAL A 72 17.15 -4.98 -4.74
C VAL A 72 18.16 -5.04 -3.58
N VAL A 73 17.89 -4.35 -2.48
CA VAL A 73 18.76 -4.36 -1.29
C VAL A 73 18.88 -5.76 -0.71
N SER A 74 17.79 -6.53 -0.64
CA SER A 74 17.85 -7.91 -0.21
C SER A 74 18.74 -8.79 -1.12
N LEU A 75 18.97 -8.40 -2.39
CA LEU A 75 19.85 -9.12 -3.35
C LEU A 75 21.31 -8.91 -3.15
N ILE A 76 21.65 -7.79 -2.54
CA ILE A 76 23.03 -7.42 -2.30
C ILE A 76 23.41 -7.78 -0.87
N SER A 77 22.46 -7.70 0.07
CA SER A 77 22.71 -7.94 1.50
C SER A 77 21.63 -8.85 2.11
N PRO A 78 22.01 -9.99 2.74
CA PRO A 78 21.07 -10.89 3.37
C PRO A 78 20.49 -10.27 4.66
N PHE A 79 19.32 -9.65 4.53
CA PHE A 79 18.54 -9.19 5.68
C PHE A 79 17.61 -10.29 6.19
N VAL A 80 17.64 -10.53 7.51
CA VAL A 80 16.69 -11.42 8.18
C VAL A 80 15.61 -10.57 8.80
N VAL A 81 14.54 -10.34 8.04
CA VAL A 81 13.31 -9.75 8.55
C VAL A 81 12.25 -10.83 8.55
N SER A 82 11.49 -10.95 9.64
CA SER A 82 10.39 -11.91 9.70
C SER A 82 9.33 -11.55 8.65
N SER A 83 8.93 -12.52 7.81
CA SER A 83 7.86 -12.35 6.83
C SER A 83 6.56 -11.85 7.48
N VAL A 84 6.28 -12.32 8.70
CA VAL A 84 5.12 -11.88 9.49
C VAL A 84 5.23 -10.39 9.84
N SER A 85 6.38 -9.92 10.30
CA SER A 85 6.57 -8.49 10.60
C SER A 85 6.41 -7.60 9.36
N LEU A 86 6.87 -8.07 8.19
CA LEU A 86 6.70 -7.37 6.92
C LEU A 86 5.23 -7.28 6.50
N MET A 87 4.48 -8.38 6.60
CA MET A 87 3.03 -8.39 6.31
C MET A 87 2.24 -7.49 7.26
N MET A 88 2.55 -7.53 8.56
CA MET A 88 1.91 -6.65 9.54
C MET A 88 2.24 -5.18 9.28
N GLY A 89 3.47 -4.86 8.90
CA GLY A 89 3.87 -3.51 8.49
C GLY A 89 3.14 -3.02 7.23
N TYR A 90 2.96 -3.89 6.24
CA TYR A 90 2.20 -3.57 5.03
C TYR A 90 0.72 -3.30 5.35
N LEU A 91 0.08 -4.15 6.16
CA LEU A 91 -1.31 -3.97 6.58
C LEU A 91 -1.50 -2.71 7.43
N SER A 92 -0.61 -2.44 8.39
CA SER A 92 -0.69 -1.24 9.21
C SER A 92 -0.54 0.03 8.38
N TYR A 93 0.33 0.03 7.36
CA TYR A 93 0.45 1.13 6.41
C TYR A 93 -0.86 1.40 5.66
N LEU A 94 -1.55 0.36 5.18
CA LEU A 94 -2.84 0.49 4.50
C LEU A 94 -3.94 1.05 5.41
N VAL A 95 -3.95 0.66 6.69
CA VAL A 95 -4.90 1.22 7.66
C VAL A 95 -4.60 2.70 7.92
N VAL A 96 -3.34 3.04 8.22
CA VAL A 96 -2.91 4.41 8.51
C VAL A 96 -3.19 5.34 7.33
N ILE A 97 -2.94 4.91 6.10
CA ILE A 97 -3.15 5.76 4.93
C ILE A 97 -4.62 6.07 4.67
N SER A 98 -5.48 5.12 5.00
CA SER A 98 -6.93 5.27 4.88
C SER A 98 -7.46 6.25 5.91
N LEU A 99 -6.96 6.17 7.16
CA LEU A 99 -7.27 7.16 8.20
C LEU A 99 -6.78 8.57 7.82
N ILE A 100 -5.56 8.68 7.28
CA ILE A 100 -5.02 9.97 6.81
C ILE A 100 -5.93 10.57 5.72
N PHE A 101 -6.44 9.74 4.80
CA PHE A 101 -7.36 10.22 3.78
C PHE A 101 -8.67 10.71 4.39
N GLU A 102 -9.29 9.95 5.30
CA GLU A 102 -10.50 10.34 6.03
C GLU A 102 -10.34 11.69 6.74
N PHE A 103 -9.23 11.89 7.45
CA PHE A 103 -8.93 13.17 8.10
C PHE A 103 -8.79 14.32 7.10
N LYS A 104 -8.12 14.08 5.96
CA LYS A 104 -7.97 15.10 4.91
C LYS A 104 -9.30 15.42 4.23
N TRP A 105 -10.13 14.41 4.00
CA TRP A 105 -11.46 14.58 3.40
C TRP A 105 -12.34 15.44 4.30
N ARG A 106 -12.43 15.10 5.60
CA ARG A 106 -13.21 15.89 6.58
C ARG A 106 -12.80 17.36 6.61
N LYS A 107 -11.49 17.65 6.58
CA LYS A 107 -10.99 19.03 6.49
C LYS A 107 -11.41 19.74 5.20
N MET A 108 -11.38 19.06 4.06
CA MET A 108 -11.83 19.64 2.77
C MET A 108 -13.33 19.92 2.75
N VAL A 109 -14.15 19.06 3.37
CA VAL A 109 -15.61 19.25 3.42
C VAL A 109 -15.98 20.41 4.34
N ILE A 110 -15.33 20.57 5.49
CA ILE A 110 -15.62 21.66 6.45
C ILE A 110 -15.19 23.05 5.90
N SER A 111 -14.24 23.09 4.98
CA SER A 111 -13.72 24.32 4.37
C SER A 111 -14.54 24.81 3.16
N ARG A 112 -15.60 24.10 2.77
CA ARG A 112 -16.53 24.49 1.70
C ARG A 112 -17.79 25.10 2.31
#